data_AF-A0AA88CLH5-F1
#
_entry.id   AF-A0AA88CLH5-F1
#
_cell.length_a   1.000
_cell.length_b   1.000
_cell.length_c   1.000
_cell.angle_alpha   90.00
_cell.angle_beta   90.00
_cell.angle_gamma   90.00
#
_symmetry.space_group_name_H-M   'P 1'
#
loop_
_entity.id
_entity.type
_entity.pdbx_description
1 polymer ?
#
loop_
_entity_poly.entity_id
_entity_poly.type
_entity_poly.pdbx_seq_one_letter_code
_entity_poly.pdbx_strand_id
1 'polypeptide(L)'
;MVIEKLLVIVVACMLAKANALSVSETPLQIAKDNCEAQCGNVKIPFPFGIGSNCFIDKWFEVFCNKSTTPHRPFLKHTQWEVLDITDFYTDPYRYGGIQ
;
A
#
# COMPACT_ATOMS: atom_id res chain seq x y z
N MET A 1 6.57 -22.99 -47.33
CA MET A 1 5.25 -22.65 -46.75
C MET A 1 5.18 -22.68 -45.22
N VAL A 2 6.06 -23.40 -44.51
CA VAL A 2 6.07 -23.46 -43.03
C VAL A 2 6.88 -22.30 -42.41
N ILE A 3 8.04 -22.01 -42.98
CA ILE A 3 8.96 -20.95 -42.51
C ILE A 3 8.33 -19.55 -42.69
N GLU A 4 7.66 -19.30 -43.82
CA GLU A 4 6.97 -18.02 -44.03
C GLU A 4 5.81 -17.82 -43.03
N LYS A 5 5.05 -18.87 -42.74
CA LYS A 5 4.00 -18.83 -41.71
C LYS A 5 4.57 -18.60 -40.31
N LEU A 6 5.74 -19.20 -40.01
CA LEU A 6 6.46 -18.99 -38.74
C LEU A 6 6.90 -17.53 -38.60
N LEU A 7 7.44 -16.93 -39.67
CA LEU A 7 7.87 -15.53 -39.69
C LEU A 7 6.69 -14.57 -39.41
N VAL A 8 5.54 -14.83 -40.02
CA VAL A 8 4.31 -14.01 -39.85
C VAL A 8 3.81 -14.05 -38.40
N ILE A 9 3.80 -15.22 -37.75
CA ILE A 9 3.32 -15.36 -36.37
C ILE A 9 4.20 -14.57 -35.39
N VAL A 10 5.53 -14.63 -35.56
CA VAL A 10 6.47 -13.90 -34.70
C VAL A 10 6.27 -12.39 -34.84
N VAL A 11 6.15 -11.88 -36.07
CA VAL A 11 5.90 -10.45 -36.31
C VAL A 11 4.56 -10.00 -35.72
N ALA A 12 3.50 -10.82 -35.85
CA ALA A 12 2.20 -10.51 -35.27
C ALA A 12 2.24 -10.44 -33.72
N CYS A 13 2.96 -11.34 -33.06
CA CYS A 13 3.14 -11.29 -31.61
C CYS A 13 3.87 -10.02 -31.15
N MET A 14 4.88 -9.57 -31.89
CA MET A 14 5.64 -8.35 -31.57
C MET A 14 4.81 -7.08 -31.75
N LEU A 15 3.77 -7.11 -32.60
CA LEU A 15 2.84 -6.00 -32.82
C LEU A 15 1.69 -5.96 -31.82
N ALA A 16 1.47 -7.04 -31.06
CA ALA A 16 0.54 -7.05 -29.94
C ALA A 16 1.12 -6.23 -28.78
N LYS A 17 1.04 -4.89 -28.89
CA LYS A 17 1.20 -4.01 -27.74
C LYS A 17 0.07 -4.33 -26.77
N ALA A 18 0.38 -4.96 -25.65
CA ALA A 18 -0.52 -4.93 -24.51
C ALA A 18 -0.56 -3.47 -24.03
N ASN A 19 -1.63 -2.74 -24.35
CA ASN A 19 -1.94 -1.53 -23.61
C ASN A 19 -2.34 -1.99 -22.21
N ALA A 20 -1.35 -2.09 -21.31
CA ALA A 20 -1.65 -2.04 -19.90
C ALA A 20 -2.28 -0.66 -19.66
N LEU A 21 -3.56 -0.64 -19.27
CA LEU A 21 -4.14 0.53 -18.65
C LEU A 21 -3.35 0.74 -17.37
N SER A 22 -2.48 1.75 -17.34
CA SER A 22 -1.85 2.20 -16.12
C SER A 22 -2.97 2.71 -15.22
N VAL A 23 -3.36 1.92 -14.23
CA VAL A 23 -4.09 2.44 -13.07
C VAL A 23 -3.19 3.49 -12.46
N SER A 24 -3.71 4.71 -12.32
CA SER A 24 -3.02 5.76 -11.57
C SER A 24 -2.96 5.33 -10.12
N GLU A 25 -1.90 4.64 -9.72
CA GLU A 25 -1.56 4.36 -8.33
C GLU A 25 -1.11 5.67 -7.68
N THR A 26 -2.06 6.52 -7.30
CA THR A 26 -1.83 7.33 -6.12
C THR A 26 -1.73 6.34 -4.96
N PRO A 27 -0.62 6.29 -4.19
CA PRO A 27 -0.59 5.48 -2.99
C PRO A 27 -1.46 6.20 -1.97
N LEU A 28 -2.76 5.97 -2.11
CA LEU A 28 -3.73 6.40 -1.13
C LEU A 28 -3.42 5.55 0.11
N GLN A 29 -3.16 6.21 1.23
CA GLN A 29 -3.06 5.57 2.53
C GLN A 29 -4.42 4.95 2.89
N ILE A 30 -4.71 3.80 2.28
CA ILE A 30 -5.99 3.12 2.32
C ILE A 30 -5.88 2.03 3.38
N ALA A 31 -6.76 2.10 4.37
CA ALA A 31 -7.01 0.96 5.23
C ALA A 31 -7.73 -0.13 4.44
N LYS A 32 -7.51 -1.39 4.82
CA LYS A 32 -8.25 -2.51 4.24
C LYS A 32 -9.77 -2.31 4.36
N ASP A 33 -10.52 -2.80 3.39
CA ASP A 33 -11.99 -2.68 3.39
C ASP A 33 -12.61 -3.15 4.72
N ASN A 34 -13.54 -2.36 5.23
CA ASN A 34 -14.24 -2.56 6.51
C ASN A 34 -13.34 -2.47 7.76
N CYS A 35 -12.16 -1.86 7.67
CA CYS A 35 -11.28 -1.62 8.81
C CYS A 35 -11.26 -0.14 9.25
N GLU A 36 -11.00 0.09 10.54
CA GLU A 36 -10.84 1.44 11.09
C GLU A 36 -9.55 2.07 10.53
N ALA A 37 -9.70 3.16 9.77
CA ALA A 37 -8.61 3.78 9.02
C ALA A 37 -7.84 4.85 9.78
N GLN A 38 -8.25 5.18 11.01
CA GLN A 38 -7.65 6.27 11.78
C GLN A 38 -7.78 6.03 13.29
N CYS A 39 -6.77 6.44 14.05
CA CYS A 39 -6.84 6.52 15.51
C CYS A 39 -6.33 7.90 15.95
N GLY A 40 -7.23 8.71 16.51
CA GLY A 40 -6.93 10.10 16.81
C GLY A 40 -6.59 10.86 15.53
N ASN A 41 -5.38 11.42 15.46
CA ASN A 41 -4.90 12.16 14.30
C ASN A 41 -4.09 11.32 13.32
N VAL A 42 -3.85 10.03 13.60
CA VAL A 42 -2.95 9.18 12.83
C VAL A 42 -3.75 8.27 11.90
N LYS A 43 -3.46 8.33 10.59
CA LYS A 43 -4.02 7.42 9.58
C LYS A 43 -3.34 6.06 9.68
N ILE A 44 -4.12 5.00 9.54
CA ILE A 44 -3.67 3.61 9.64
C ILE A 44 -3.90 2.90 8.29
N PRO A 45 -2.97 3.03 7.33
CA PRO A 45 -3.06 2.33 6.05
C PRO A 45 -2.64 0.86 6.19
N PHE A 46 -3.14 0.01 5.28
CA PHE A 46 -2.56 -1.32 5.07
C PHE A 46 -1.07 -1.17 4.72
N PRO A 47 -0.14 -1.97 5.27
CA PRO A 47 -0.32 -3.25 5.98
C PRO A 47 -0.69 -3.18 7.47
N PHE A 48 -0.77 -1.97 8.04
CA PHE A 48 -1.19 -1.75 9.42
C PHE A 48 -2.71 -1.77 9.54
N GLY A 49 -3.23 -2.08 10.74
CA GLY A 49 -4.66 -2.08 10.94
C GLY A 49 -5.10 -2.29 12.39
N ILE A 50 -6.32 -1.84 12.68
CA ILE A 50 -6.97 -1.97 13.98
C ILE A 50 -8.05 -3.05 13.88
N GLY A 51 -8.02 -4.02 14.78
CA GLY A 51 -9.01 -5.10 14.82
C GLY A 51 -8.65 -6.31 13.96
N SER A 52 -9.49 -7.34 14.05
CA SER A 52 -9.21 -8.65 13.44
C SER A 52 -9.21 -8.58 11.92
N ASN A 53 -8.23 -9.25 11.29
CA ASN A 53 -8.07 -9.30 9.83
C ASN A 53 -7.81 -7.96 9.13
N CYS A 54 -7.45 -6.90 9.87
CA CYS A 54 -7.18 -5.57 9.33
C CYS A 54 -5.70 -5.27 9.04
N PHE A 55 -4.81 -6.15 9.47
CA PHE A 55 -3.36 -6.04 9.32
C PHE A 55 -2.82 -7.29 8.60
N ILE A 56 -1.65 -7.16 7.97
CA ILE A 56 -1.01 -8.28 7.25
C ILE A 56 -0.46 -9.35 8.20
N ASP A 57 0.04 -8.92 9.36
CA ASP A 57 0.65 -9.77 10.38
C ASP A 57 0.53 -9.10 11.76
N LYS A 58 0.63 -9.89 12.85
CA LYS A 58 0.52 -9.41 14.24
C LYS A 58 1.49 -8.28 14.58
N TRP A 59 2.65 -8.19 13.91
CA TRP A 59 3.59 -7.09 14.09
C TRP A 59 3.06 -5.74 13.59
N PHE A 60 2.07 -5.76 12.71
CA PHE A 60 1.41 -4.58 12.13
C PHE A 60 0.05 -4.28 12.78
N GLU A 61 -0.34 -5.04 13.82
CA GLU A 61 -1.55 -4.77 14.56
C GLU A 61 -1.40 -3.48 15.39
N VAL A 62 -2.32 -2.54 15.18
CA VAL A 62 -2.40 -1.28 15.91
C VAL A 62 -3.48 -1.40 16.97
N PHE A 63 -3.11 -1.11 18.22
CA PHE A 63 -4.03 -0.89 19.32
C PHE A 63 -4.33 0.61 19.45
N CYS A 64 -5.61 0.99 19.36
CA CYS A 64 -6.03 2.36 19.57
C CYS A 64 -6.46 2.56 21.04
N ASN A 65 -5.67 3.30 21.82
CA ASN A 65 -6.02 3.67 23.18
C ASN A 65 -7.09 4.77 23.15
N LYS A 66 -8.34 4.38 23.41
CA LYS A 66 -9.51 5.28 23.45
C LYS A 66 -9.73 5.96 24.81
N SER A 67 -8.87 5.72 25.80
CA SER A 67 -8.96 6.35 27.13
C SER A 67 -8.27 7.71 27.21
N THR A 68 -7.55 8.13 26.16
CA THR A 68 -6.90 9.45 26.09
C THR A 68 -7.61 10.35 25.09
N THR A 69 -7.55 11.66 25.29
CA THR A 69 -8.06 12.66 24.34
C THR A 69 -6.91 13.56 23.89
N PRO A 70 -6.46 13.49 22.62
CA PRO A 70 -6.95 12.60 21.55
C PRO A 70 -6.61 11.13 21.79
N HIS A 71 -7.32 10.22 21.11
CA HIS A 71 -7.01 8.79 21.11
C HIS A 71 -5.61 8.56 20.58
N ARG A 72 -4.88 7.60 21.16
CA ARG A 72 -3.47 7.36 20.82
C ARG A 72 -3.23 5.95 20.27
N PRO A 73 -2.64 5.81 19.07
CA PRO A 73 -2.31 4.50 18.50
C PRO A 73 -0.98 3.96 19.05
N PHE A 74 -0.93 2.64 19.24
CA PHE A 74 0.28 1.92 19.63
C PHE A 74 0.43 0.66 18.77
N LEU A 75 1.67 0.31 18.42
CA LEU A 75 1.95 -1.02 17.87
C LEU A 75 1.71 -2.05 18.97
N LYS A 76 0.76 -2.97 18.77
CA LYS A 76 0.34 -3.89 19.83
C LYS A 76 1.47 -4.84 20.24
N HIS A 77 2.36 -5.19 19.31
CA HIS A 77 3.46 -6.10 19.62
C HIS A 77 4.53 -5.46 20.52
N THR A 78 4.90 -4.19 20.27
CA THR A 78 6.00 -3.51 20.98
C THR A 78 5.55 -2.48 22.02
N GLN A 79 4.26 -2.11 22.02
CA GLN A 79 3.68 -1.03 22.83
C GLN A 79 4.29 0.36 22.56
N TRP A 80 4.87 0.56 21.38
CA TRP A 80 5.37 1.89 20.96
C TRP A 80 4.26 2.74 20.37
N GLU A 81 4.22 4.02 20.75
CA GLU A 81 3.27 4.99 20.21
C GLU A 81 3.58 5.26 18.74
N VAL A 82 2.54 5.21 17.90
CA VAL A 82 2.65 5.54 16.49
C VAL A 82 2.37 7.02 16.31
N LEU A 83 3.38 7.80 15.95
CA LEU A 83 3.22 9.24 15.74
C LEU A 83 2.73 9.55 14.32
N ASP A 84 3.24 8.81 13.34
CA ASP A 84 2.87 8.95 11.94
C ASP A 84 3.20 7.66 11.18
N ILE A 85 2.48 7.40 10.09
CA ILE A 85 2.75 6.32 9.16
C ILE A 85 2.97 6.93 7.79
N THR A 86 4.23 6.98 7.37
CA THR A 86 4.63 7.42 6.04
C THR A 86 4.78 6.21 5.13
N ASP A 87 4.17 6.29 3.95
CA ASP A 87 4.46 5.32 2.91
C ASP A 87 5.61 5.86 2.06
N PHE A 88 6.67 5.08 1.91
CA PHE A 88 7.84 5.46 1.12
C PHE A 88 7.48 5.75 -0.35
N TYR A 89 6.39 5.20 -0.86
CA TYR A 89 5.92 5.50 -2.21
C TYR A 89 5.31 6.91 -2.35
N THR A 90 4.89 7.53 -1.25
CA THR A 90 4.25 8.86 -1.24
C THR A 90 5.18 10.00 -0.85
N ASP A 91 6.41 9.70 -0.40
CA ASP A 91 7.35 10.72 0.04
C ASP A 91 8.29 11.11 -1.11
N PRO A 92 8.02 12.20 -1.86
CA PRO A 92 8.89 12.64 -2.94
C PRO A 92 10.28 13.07 -2.45
N TYR A 93 10.46 13.25 -1.13
CA TYR A 93 11.73 13.67 -0.55
C TYR A 93 12.61 12.48 -0.11
N ARG A 94 12.07 11.26 -0.05
CA ARG A 94 12.80 10.08 0.46
C ARG A 94 13.22 9.05 -0.56
N TYR A 95 12.72 9.09 -1.80
CA TYR A 95 13.09 8.12 -2.85
C TYR A 95 14.33 8.51 -3.67
N GLY A 96 14.92 9.68 -3.42
CA GLY A 96 16.10 10.15 -4.12
C GLY A 96 15.99 11.64 -4.42
N GLY A 97 16.39 12.47 -3.45
CA GLY A 97 16.70 13.86 -3.74
C GLY A 97 17.93 13.93 -4.64
N ILE A 98 17.71 14.15 -5.93
CA ILE A 98 18.58 14.96 -6.79
C ILE A 98 17.69 15.90 -7.58
N GLN A 99 17.83 17.20 -7.28
CA GLN A 99 17.46 18.26 -8.20
C GLN A 99 18.76 18.82 -8.79
#